data_AF-A0A920KN11-F1
#
_entry.id   AF-A0A920KN11-F1
#
_cell.length_a   1.000
_cell.length_b   1.000
_cell.length_c   1.000
_cell.angle_alpha   90.00
_cell.angle_beta   90.00
_cell.angle_gamma   90.00
#
_symmetry.space_group_name_H-M   'P 1'
#
loop_
_entity.id
_entity.type
_entity.pdbx_description
1 polymer ?
#
loop_
_entity_poly.entity_id
_entity_poly.type
_entity_poly.pdbx_seq_one_letter_code
_entity_poly.pdbx_strand_id
1 'polypeptide(L)'
;MQNLDIVPSTLDLLGLEAVLAEDNEKSYKLKQAVEELEAQSKNEYDYILIDCPPSLNLLTINALAAADALIVPLQCEFYALEGLGQLLETVEHVRATLNKDLLIHGVL
;
A
#
# COMPACT_ATOMS: atom_id res chain seq x y z
N MET A 1 -1.60 -23.04 -0.15
CA MET A 1 -1.17 -23.49 -1.50
C MET A 1 0.35 -23.62 -1.43
N GLN A 2 0.98 -24.52 -2.19
CA GLN A 2 2.45 -24.50 -2.24
C GLN A 2 2.88 -23.16 -2.86
N ASN A 3 3.70 -22.38 -2.15
CA ASN A 3 4.26 -21.08 -2.56
C ASN A 3 3.30 -19.88 -2.52
N LEU A 4 2.22 -19.95 -1.73
CA LEU A 4 1.39 -18.79 -1.45
C LEU A 4 0.94 -18.81 0.00
N ASP A 5 1.40 -17.80 0.74
CA ASP A 5 0.94 -17.44 2.07
C ASP A 5 0.09 -16.18 2.00
N ILE A 6 -0.83 -16.05 2.96
CA ILE A 6 -1.81 -14.96 2.98
C ILE A 6 -1.88 -14.40 4.40
N VAL A 7 -1.74 -13.08 4.52
CA VAL A 7 -2.12 -12.33 5.73
C VAL A 7 -3.57 -11.89 5.56
N PRO A 8 -4.54 -12.45 6.29
CA PRO A 8 -5.93 -12.11 6.11
C PRO A 8 -6.27 -10.73 6.69
N SER A 9 -7.11 -9.98 5.99
CA SER A 9 -7.75 -8.77 6.53
C SER A 9 -8.88 -9.15 7.48
N THR A 10 -9.07 -8.36 8.55
CA THR A 10 -10.20 -8.47 9.48
C THR A 10 -10.99 -7.15 9.53
N LEU A 11 -12.20 -7.19 10.10
CA LEU A 11 -13.00 -5.98 10.34
C LEU A 11 -12.30 -4.96 11.26
N ASP A 12 -11.31 -5.39 12.03
CA ASP A 12 -10.57 -4.54 12.95
C ASP A 12 -9.79 -3.43 12.22
N LEU A 13 -9.45 -3.63 10.93
CA LEU A 13 -8.79 -2.61 10.12
C LEU A 13 -9.63 -1.33 9.94
N LEU A 14 -10.96 -1.40 10.12
CA LEU A 14 -11.83 -0.20 10.08
C LEU A 14 -11.48 0.79 11.20
N GLY A 15 -10.97 0.30 12.33
CA GLY A 15 -10.60 1.13 13.49
C GLY A 15 -9.14 1.58 13.48
N LEU A 16 -8.33 1.14 12.51
CA LEU A 16 -6.88 1.33 12.53
C LEU A 16 -6.49 2.81 12.59
N GLU A 17 -7.20 3.67 11.85
CA GLU A 17 -6.95 5.11 11.85
C GLU A 17 -7.13 5.75 13.23
N ALA A 18 -8.14 5.33 13.97
CA ALA A 18 -8.38 5.81 15.32
C ALA A 18 -7.33 5.29 16.31
N VAL A 19 -6.93 4.02 16.17
CA VAL A 19 -5.89 3.40 17.02
C VAL A 19 -4.53 4.07 16.83
N LEU A 20 -4.19 4.45 15.60
CA LEU A 20 -2.91 5.06 15.26
C LEU A 20 -2.94 6.59 15.27
N ALA A 21 -4.01 7.24 15.75
CA ALA A 21 -4.21 8.68 15.59
C ALA A 21 -3.02 9.52 16.11
N GLU A 22 -2.48 9.15 17.27
CA GLU A 22 -1.36 9.82 17.96
C GLU A 22 0.01 9.26 17.58
N ASP A 23 0.07 8.24 16.71
CA ASP A 23 1.32 7.63 16.30
C ASP A 23 1.96 8.44 15.15
N ASN A 24 3.16 8.98 15.40
CA ASN A 24 3.89 9.78 14.43
C ASN A 24 4.38 8.96 13.22
N GLU A 25 4.47 7.64 13.35
CA GLU A 25 4.90 6.70 12.32
C GLU A 25 3.72 5.92 11.74
N LYS A 26 2.48 6.37 11.96
CA LYS A 26 1.27 5.67 11.48
C LYS A 26 1.25 5.36 9.99
N SER A 27 1.96 6.14 9.17
CA SER A 27 2.07 5.93 7.72
C SER A 27 3.10 4.87 7.31
N TYR A 28 3.92 4.37 8.25
CA TYR A 28 5.01 3.41 8.00
C TYR A 28 4.76 2.04 8.63
N LYS A 29 3.61 1.81 9.28
CA LYS A 29 3.36 0.57 10.03
C LYS A 29 3.41 -0.67 9.17
N LEU A 30 2.83 -0.62 7.96
CA LEU A 30 2.92 -1.75 7.04
C LEU A 30 4.36 -1.96 6.55
N LYS A 31 5.10 -0.89 6.26
CA LYS A 31 6.50 -0.96 5.85
C LYS A 31 7.36 -1.66 6.91
N GLN A 32 7.24 -1.22 8.16
CA GLN A 32 7.95 -1.82 9.30
C GLN A 32 7.62 -3.31 9.43
N ALA A 33 6.35 -3.69 9.31
CA ALA A 33 5.92 -5.09 9.39
C ALA A 33 6.47 -5.95 8.22
N VAL A 34 6.56 -5.39 7.00
CA VAL A 34 7.14 -6.07 5.84
C VAL A 34 8.65 -6.25 6.03
N GLU A 35 9.37 -5.20 6.44
CA GLU A 35 10.82 -5.27 6.72
C GLU A 35 11.13 -6.32 7.80
N GLU A 36 10.30 -6.41 8.85
CA GLU A 36 10.40 -7.45 9.88
C GLU A 36 10.14 -8.86 9.32
N LEU A 37 9.14 -9.02 8.44
CA LEU A 37 8.82 -10.29 7.79
C LEU A 37 9.98 -10.76 6.90
N GLU A 38 10.54 -9.87 6.09
CA GLU A 38 11.69 -10.15 5.23
C GLU A 38 12.91 -10.58 6.05
N ALA A 39 13.21 -9.87 7.14
CA ALA A 39 14.30 -10.22 8.04
C ALA A 39 14.12 -11.60 8.70
N GLN A 40 12.89 -11.95 9.12
CA GLN A 40 12.59 -13.23 9.77
C GLN A 40 12.58 -14.41 8.79
N SER A 41 12.01 -14.19 7.60
CA SER A 41 11.93 -15.19 6.54
C SER A 41 13.24 -15.34 5.75
N LYS A 42 14.25 -14.50 6.03
CA LYS A 42 15.52 -14.46 5.27
C LYS A 42 15.30 -14.26 3.77
N ASN A 43 14.35 -13.41 3.42
CA ASN A 43 13.95 -13.11 2.04
C ASN A 43 13.48 -14.35 1.26
N GLU A 44 12.67 -15.22 1.89
CA GLU A 44 12.07 -16.40 1.24
C GLU A 44 10.97 -16.04 0.23
N TYR A 45 10.45 -14.81 0.24
CA TYR A 45 9.40 -14.35 -0.68
C TYR A 45 10.00 -13.60 -1.87
N ASP A 46 9.74 -14.09 -3.08
CA ASP A 46 10.11 -13.39 -4.33
C ASP A 46 9.25 -12.15 -4.57
N TYR A 47 7.99 -12.17 -4.11
CA TYR A 47 7.02 -11.10 -4.29
C TYR A 47 6.08 -10.98 -3.09
N ILE A 48 5.77 -9.73 -2.72
CA ILE A 48 4.72 -9.39 -1.76
C ILE A 48 3.68 -8.56 -2.50
N LEU A 49 2.43 -9.05 -2.53
CA LEU A 49 1.31 -8.32 -3.13
C LEU A 49 0.46 -7.70 -2.04
N ILE A 50 0.25 -6.38 -2.12
CA ILE A 50 -0.57 -5.62 -1.18
C ILE A 50 -1.87 -5.22 -1.89
N ASP A 51 -2.98 -5.85 -1.51
CA ASP A 51 -4.31 -5.48 -2.01
C ASP A 51 -4.86 -4.30 -1.20
N CYS A 52 -5.11 -3.17 -1.88
CA CYS A 52 -5.51 -1.93 -1.24
C CYS A 52 -7.03 -1.74 -1.29
N PRO A 53 -7.66 -1.16 -0.25
CA PRO A 53 -9.05 -0.74 -0.35
C PRO A 53 -9.21 0.36 -1.41
N PRO A 54 -10.43 0.55 -1.97
CA PRO A 54 -10.68 1.57 -2.99
C PRO A 54 -10.58 3.02 -2.47
N SER A 55 -10.40 3.21 -1.17
CA SER A 55 -10.26 4.52 -0.52
C SER A 55 -8.81 4.98 -0.46
N LEU A 56 -8.54 6.26 -0.70
CA LEU A 56 -7.21 6.87 -0.51
C LEU A 56 -7.00 7.34 0.95
N ASN A 57 -7.05 6.40 1.89
CA ASN A 57 -6.97 6.65 3.33
C ASN A 57 -5.67 6.08 3.95
N LEU A 58 -5.54 6.04 5.28
CA LEU A 58 -4.29 5.64 5.95
C LEU A 58 -3.81 4.25 5.53
N LEU A 59 -4.72 3.31 5.23
CA LEU A 59 -4.37 1.96 4.78
C LEU A 59 -3.65 2.00 3.43
N THR A 60 -4.21 2.73 2.47
CA THR A 60 -3.61 2.90 1.14
C THR A 60 -2.31 3.68 1.21
N ILE A 61 -2.21 4.70 2.08
CA ILE A 61 -0.94 5.41 2.31
C ILE A 61 0.14 4.46 2.86
N ASN A 62 -0.20 3.59 3.81
CA ASN A 62 0.73 2.58 4.34
C ASN A 62 1.18 1.60 3.25
N ALA A 63 0.27 1.16 2.39
CA ALA A 63 0.60 0.30 1.26
C ALA A 63 1.58 0.97 0.30
N LEU A 64 1.32 2.22 -0.10
CA LEU A 64 2.22 2.97 -0.97
C LEU A 64 3.58 3.27 -0.31
N ALA A 65 3.61 3.47 1.00
CA ALA A 65 4.84 3.67 1.75
C ALA A 65 5.71 2.40 1.83
N ALA A 66 5.08 1.22 1.82
CA ALA A 66 5.74 -0.09 1.88
C ALA A 66 6.12 -0.66 0.51
N ALA A 67 5.39 -0.32 -0.55
CA ALA A 67 5.56 -0.95 -1.86
C ALA A 67 6.76 -0.42 -2.65
N ASP A 68 7.45 -1.29 -3.39
CA ASP A 68 8.44 -0.87 -4.39
C ASP A 68 7.78 -0.29 -5.64
N ALA A 69 6.65 -0.86 -6.05
CA ALA A 69 5.94 -0.44 -7.24
C ALA A 69 4.41 -0.59 -7.13
N LEU A 70 3.69 0.28 -7.83
CA LEU A 70 2.24 0.33 -7.92
C LEU A 70 1.75 -0.12 -9.31
N ILE A 71 0.73 -0.96 -9.33
CA ILE A 71 -0.07 -1.28 -10.52
C ILE A 71 -1.48 -0.74 -10.31
N VAL A 72 -2.00 0.00 -11.28
CA VAL A 72 -3.34 0.59 -11.21
C VAL A 72 -4.27 -0.12 -12.20
N PRO A 73 -5.16 -1.02 -11.74
CA PRO A 73 -6.19 -1.58 -12.59
C PRO A 73 -7.25 -0.50 -12.90
N LEU A 74 -7.48 -0.20 -14.17
CA LEU A 74 -8.36 0.86 -14.62
C LEU A 74 -9.38 0.34 -15.65
N GLN A 75 -10.66 0.54 -15.36
CA GLN A 75 -11.70 0.41 -16.38
C GLN A 75 -11.88 1.76 -17.09
N CYS A 76 -11.88 1.76 -18.42
CA CYS A 76 -11.94 2.98 -19.24
C CYS A 76 -13.33 3.66 -19.21
N GLU A 77 -13.64 4.31 -18.10
CA GLU A 77 -14.85 5.11 -17.88
C GLU A 77 -14.49 6.52 -17.40
N PHE A 78 -15.40 7.47 -17.60
CA PHE A 78 -15.15 8.88 -17.27
C PHE A 78 -14.76 9.07 -15.79
N TYR A 79 -15.46 8.41 -14.86
CA TYR A 79 -15.17 8.50 -13.43
C TYR A 79 -13.84 7.85 -13.03
N ALA A 80 -13.39 6.84 -13.77
CA ALA A 80 -12.12 6.18 -13.50
C ALA A 80 -10.93 7.10 -13.81
N LEU A 81 -11.04 7.93 -14.86
CA LEU A 81 -10.01 8.92 -15.20
C LEU A 81 -9.89 10.03 -14.15
N GLU A 82 -11.02 10.46 -13.57
CA GLU A 82 -11.02 11.42 -12.46
C GLU A 82 -10.35 10.83 -11.20
N GLY A 83 -10.71 9.60 -10.84
CA GLY A 83 -10.09 8.89 -9.72
C GLY A 83 -8.58 8.65 -9.92
N LEU A 84 -8.15 8.36 -11.16
CA LEU A 84 -6.74 8.22 -11.50
C LEU A 84 -5.95 9.50 -11.23
N GLY A 85 -6.52 10.68 -11.53
CA GLY A 85 -5.88 11.96 -11.22
C GLY A 85 -5.59 12.13 -9.73
N GLN A 86 -6.57 11.82 -8.88
CA GLN A 86 -6.43 11.89 -7.42
C GLN A 86 -5.40 10.88 -6.88
N LEU A 87 -5.38 9.68 -7.45
CA LEU A 87 -4.38 8.67 -7.12
C LEU A 87 -2.98 9.14 -7.47
N LEU A 88 -2.76 9.69 -8.67
CA LEU A 88 -1.45 10.18 -9.09
C LEU A 88 -0.96 11.33 -8.22
N GLU A 89 -1.83 12.27 -7.83
CA GLU A 89 -1.50 13.33 -6.87
C GLU A 89 -1.07 12.75 -5.52
N THR A 90 -1.80 11.74 -5.03
CA THR A 90 -1.46 11.02 -3.80
C THR A 90 -0.11 10.31 -3.90
N VAL A 91 0.17 9.63 -5.02
CA VAL A 91 1.44 8.95 -5.26
C VAL A 91 2.60 9.94 -5.26
N GLU A 92 2.45 11.11 -5.88
CA GLU A 92 3.50 12.14 -5.86
C GLU A 92 3.76 12.68 -4.45
N HIS A 93 2.72 12.88 -3.64
CA HIS A 93 2.90 13.24 -2.23
C HIS A 93 3.62 12.17 -1.42
N VAL A 94 3.27 10.89 -1.61
CA VAL A 94 3.93 9.75 -0.96
C VAL A 94 5.40 9.68 -1.39
N ARG A 95 5.69 9.86 -2.68
CA ARG A 95 7.08 9.89 -3.19
C ARG A 95 7.91 11.01 -2.57
N ALA A 96 7.32 12.19 -2.39
CA ALA A 96 8.02 13.32 -1.80
C ALA A 96 8.30 13.18 -0.30
N THR A 97 7.51 12.38 0.43
CA THR A 97 7.50 12.42 1.90
C THR A 97 7.76 11.08 2.59
N LEU A 98 7.33 9.96 2.02
CA LEU A 98 7.33 8.65 2.65
C LEU A 98 8.16 7.60 1.90
N ASN A 99 8.06 7.56 0.57
CA ASN A 99 8.66 6.53 -0.25
C ASN A 99 9.15 7.06 -1.61
N LYS A 100 10.33 7.68 -1.59
CA LYS A 100 10.97 8.31 -2.77
C LYS A 100 11.22 7.36 -3.94
N ASP A 101 11.36 6.07 -3.65
CA ASP A 101 11.74 5.04 -4.62
C ASP A 101 10.50 4.36 -5.23
N LEU A 102 9.28 4.70 -4.80
CA LEU A 102 8.03 4.16 -5.33
C LEU A 102 7.90 4.42 -6.84
N LEU A 103 7.71 3.35 -7.59
CA LEU A 103 7.51 3.36 -9.04
C LEU A 103 6.05 3.12 -9.42
N ILE A 104 5.56 3.76 -10.47
CA ILE A 104 4.33 3.33 -11.14
C ILE A 104 4.74 2.30 -12.19
N HIS A 105 4.46 1.02 -11.93
CA HIS A 105 4.81 -0.07 -12.84
C HIS A 105 3.91 -0.08 -14.08
N GLY A 106 2.63 0.28 -13.92
CA GLY A 106 1.69 0.35 -15.03
C GLY A 106 0.28 0.74 -14.63
N VAL A 107 -0.48 1.19 -15.61
CA VAL A 107 -1.94 1.33 -15.56
C VAL A 107 -2.49 0.31 -16.56
N LEU A 108 -3.32 -0.62 -16.08
CA LEU A 108 -3.77 -1.81 -16.82
C LEU A 108 -5.28 -1.77 -17.08
#